data_AF-A0A8B3KRC0-F1
#
_entry.id   AF-A0A8B3KRC0-F1
#
_cell.length_a   1.000
_cell.length_b   1.000
_cell.length_c   1.000
_cell.angle_alpha   90.00
_cell.angle_beta   90.00
_cell.angle_gamma   90.00
#
_symmetry.space_group_name_H-M   'P 1'
#
loop_
_entity.id
_entity.type
_entity.pdbx_description
1 polymer ?
#
loop_
_entity_poly.entity_id
_entity_poly.type
_entity_poly.pdbx_seq_one_letter_code
_entity_poly.pdbx_strand_id
1 'polypeptide(L)'
;MNIQTNPAKIEQTSAGFPTVTEAPIRSNFLPEDRLRALGAALAKGDVRDLFGLSPFEFQARIRDSAKKILEVYRSTNAAQAKGETITPAAQWLLDNNYLVEETIFQVKRDLPRRFYRQLPTLKLAGGTALPRAFV
;
A
#
# COMPACT_ATOMS: atom_id res chain seq x y z
N MET A 1 42.78 -12.30 -9.58
CA MET A 1 42.00 -13.30 -8.82
C MET A 1 40.72 -13.55 -9.61
N ASN A 2 40.64 -14.67 -10.34
CA ASN A 2 39.52 -14.96 -11.25
C ASN A 2 38.27 -15.35 -10.43
N ILE A 3 37.21 -14.56 -10.53
CA ILE A 3 35.89 -14.95 -10.05
C ILE A 3 35.28 -15.87 -11.12
N GLN A 4 35.40 -17.18 -10.92
CA GLN A 4 34.62 -18.14 -11.70
C GLN A 4 33.17 -18.10 -11.19
N THR A 5 32.31 -17.39 -11.92
CA THR A 5 30.86 -17.45 -11.71
C THR A 5 30.36 -18.76 -12.30
N ASN A 6 30.10 -19.76 -11.44
CA ASN A 6 29.53 -21.04 -11.86
C ASN A 6 28.06 -20.82 -12.29
N PRO A 7 27.70 -21.05 -13.58
CA PRO A 7 26.34 -20.83 -14.08
C PRO A 7 25.29 -21.70 -13.36
N ALA A 8 25.69 -22.85 -12.79
CA ALA A 8 24.79 -23.72 -12.04
C ALA A 8 24.26 -23.11 -10.72
N LYS A 9 24.92 -22.07 -10.18
CA LYS A 9 24.44 -21.35 -8.98
C LYS A 9 23.36 -20.32 -9.30
N ILE A 10 23.24 -19.88 -10.55
CA ILE A 10 22.25 -18.86 -10.96
C ILE A 10 20.84 -19.46 -10.98
N GLU A 11 20.72 -20.73 -11.38
CA GLU A 11 19.41 -21.41 -11.49
C GLU A 11 18.72 -21.66 -10.15
N GLN A 12 19.50 -21.78 -9.06
CA GLN A 12 18.97 -22.03 -7.71
C GLN A 12 18.44 -20.77 -6.99
N THR A 13 18.67 -19.58 -7.54
CA THR A 13 18.25 -18.30 -6.94
C THR A 13 16.98 -17.74 -7.58
N SER A 14 16.16 -18.59 -8.19
CA SER A 14 14.81 -18.19 -8.55
C SER A 14 13.94 -18.30 -7.30
N ALA A 15 13.95 -17.24 -6.48
CA ALA A 15 12.92 -17.07 -5.47
C ALA A 15 11.56 -17.22 -6.18
N GLY A 16 10.80 -18.26 -5.83
CA GLY A 16 9.57 -18.62 -6.53
C GLY A 16 8.64 -17.42 -6.58
N PHE A 17 8.35 -16.94 -7.78
CA PHE A 17 7.33 -15.92 -7.99
C PHE A 17 5.97 -16.49 -7.54
N PRO A 18 5.11 -15.69 -6.90
CA PRO A 18 3.78 -16.15 -6.53
C PRO A 18 3.04 -16.69 -7.76
N THR A 19 2.43 -17.87 -7.62
CA THR A 19 1.71 -18.59 -8.69
C THR A 19 0.54 -17.81 -9.27
N VAL A 20 0.09 -16.76 -8.58
CA VAL A 20 -0.94 -15.83 -9.05
C VAL A 20 -0.29 -14.46 -9.22
N THR A 21 0.08 -14.12 -10.44
CA THR A 21 0.35 -12.73 -10.82
C THR A 21 -0.98 -11.99 -10.87
N GLU A 22 -1.20 -11.09 -9.91
CA GLU A 22 -2.28 -10.10 -10.00
C GLU A 22 -2.19 -9.40 -11.37
N ALA A 23 -3.34 -9.16 -12.00
CA ALA A 23 -3.38 -8.52 -13.30
C ALA A 23 -2.61 -7.18 -13.22
N PRO A 24 -1.71 -6.87 -14.16
CA PRO A 24 -0.96 -5.63 -14.12
C PRO A 24 -1.92 -4.44 -14.00
N ILE A 25 -1.63 -3.50 -13.11
CA ILE A 25 -2.38 -2.25 -13.03
C ILE A 25 -2.18 -1.52 -14.36
N ARG A 26 -3.23 -1.47 -15.19
CA ARG A 26 -3.26 -0.76 -16.47
C ARG A 26 -4.28 0.36 -16.39
N SER A 27 -3.85 1.58 -16.70
CA SER A 27 -4.72 2.74 -16.81
C SER A 27 -4.21 3.64 -17.93
N ASN A 28 -5.11 4.45 -18.50
CA ASN A 28 -4.73 5.46 -19.48
C ASN A 28 -3.86 6.51 -18.80
N PHE A 29 -2.68 6.78 -19.34
CA PHE A 29 -1.84 7.88 -18.87
C PHE A 29 -2.59 9.21 -19.09
N LEU A 30 -2.74 10.00 -18.02
CA LEU A 30 -3.31 11.34 -18.10
C LEU A 30 -2.17 12.37 -18.07
N PRO A 31 -2.02 13.21 -19.12
CA PRO A 31 -1.13 14.37 -19.04
C PRO A 31 -1.65 15.39 -18.01
N GLU A 32 -0.77 16.31 -17.59
CA GLU A 32 -1.02 17.22 -16.47
C GLU A 32 -2.36 17.97 -16.57
N ASP A 33 -2.67 18.56 -17.72
CA ASP A 33 -3.92 19.32 -17.89
C ASP A 33 -5.16 18.45 -17.68
N ARG A 34 -5.11 17.18 -18.07
CA ARG A 34 -6.20 16.24 -17.85
C ARG A 34 -6.29 15.78 -16.41
N LEU A 35 -5.16 15.61 -15.72
CA LEU A 35 -5.16 15.38 -14.26
C LEU A 35 -5.75 16.56 -13.50
N ARG A 36 -5.40 17.80 -13.90
CA ARG A 36 -5.94 19.03 -13.31
C ARG A 36 -7.45 19.14 -13.51
N ALA A 37 -7.92 18.89 -14.74
CA ALA A 37 -9.34 18.87 -15.05
C ALA A 37 -10.09 17.77 -14.28
N LEU A 38 -9.50 16.57 -14.17
CA LEU A 38 -10.06 15.46 -13.40
C LEU A 38 -10.17 15.81 -11.91
N GLY A 39 -9.12 16.41 -11.32
CA GLY A 39 -9.15 16.86 -9.93
C GLY A 39 -10.22 17.93 -9.67
N ALA A 40 -10.40 18.87 -10.60
CA ALA A 40 -11.47 19.86 -10.52
C ALA A 40 -12.88 19.23 -10.63
N ALA A 41 -13.07 18.27 -11.54
CA ALA A 41 -14.31 17.52 -11.69
C ALA A 41 -14.62 16.67 -10.44
N LEU A 42 -13.60 16.03 -9.88
CA LEU A 42 -13.70 15.27 -8.64
C LEU A 42 -14.11 16.17 -7.47
N ALA A 43 -13.47 17.33 -7.30
CA ALA A 43 -13.80 18.29 -6.26
C ALA A 43 -15.23 18.84 -6.35
N LYS A 44 -15.79 18.93 -7.58
CA LYS A 44 -17.19 19.31 -7.84
C LYS A 44 -18.19 18.17 -7.59
N GLY A 45 -17.72 16.92 -7.47
CA GLY A 45 -18.57 15.73 -7.33
C GLY A 45 -19.11 15.20 -8.65
N ASP A 46 -18.48 15.56 -9.77
CA ASP A 46 -18.81 15.08 -11.12
C ASP A 46 -18.26 13.65 -11.34
N VAL A 47 -17.17 13.31 -10.66
CA VAL A 47 -16.57 11.96 -10.65
C VAL A 47 -17.07 11.22 -9.42
N ARG A 48 -17.84 10.15 -9.64
CA ARG A 48 -18.46 9.34 -8.56
C ARG A 48 -18.08 7.87 -8.61
N ASP A 49 -17.71 7.37 -9.78
CA ASP A 49 -17.23 6.01 -9.96
C ASP A 49 -15.72 5.99 -9.79
N LEU A 50 -15.27 5.50 -8.65
CA LEU A 50 -13.88 5.39 -8.29
C LEU A 50 -13.56 3.92 -8.08
N PHE A 51 -12.94 3.33 -9.10
CA PHE A 51 -12.65 1.90 -9.13
C PHE A 51 -11.87 1.46 -7.89
N GLY A 52 -12.35 0.41 -7.22
CA GLY A 52 -11.72 -0.16 -6.03
C GLY A 52 -11.90 0.65 -4.73
N LEU A 53 -12.47 1.85 -4.79
CA LEU A 53 -12.81 2.63 -3.60
C LEU A 53 -14.17 2.22 -3.07
N SER A 54 -14.15 1.52 -1.94
CA SER A 54 -15.33 1.18 -1.17
C SER A 54 -15.26 1.77 0.24
N PRO A 55 -16.40 1.97 0.91
CA PRO A 55 -16.44 2.43 2.29
C PRO A 55 -15.77 1.40 3.20
N PHE A 56 -14.96 1.86 4.15
CA PHE A 56 -14.34 0.98 5.13
C PHE A 56 -14.35 1.63 6.52
N GLU A 57 -14.36 0.77 7.55
CA GLU A 57 -14.18 1.21 8.92
C GLU A 57 -12.71 1.57 9.16
N PHE A 58 -12.39 2.86 9.08
CA PHE A 58 -11.02 3.37 9.14
C PHE A 58 -10.22 2.83 10.34
N GLN A 59 -10.80 2.84 11.54
CA GLN A 59 -10.12 2.38 12.75
C GLN A 59 -9.81 0.87 12.70
N ALA A 60 -10.73 0.08 12.15
CA ALA A 60 -10.51 -1.34 11.93
C ALA A 60 -9.40 -1.55 10.89
N ARG A 61 -9.46 -0.85 9.76
CA ARG A 61 -8.47 -0.92 8.69
C ARG A 61 -7.06 -0.57 9.18
N ILE A 62 -6.89 0.50 9.95
CA ILE A 62 -5.58 0.87 10.51
C ILE A 62 -5.03 -0.21 11.46
N ARG A 63 -5.89 -0.79 12.31
CA ARG A 63 -5.50 -1.88 13.20
C ARG A 63 -5.10 -3.14 12.44
N ASP A 64 -5.86 -3.52 11.42
CA ASP A 64 -5.60 -4.71 10.61
C ASP A 64 -4.33 -4.54 9.76
N SER A 65 -4.15 -3.37 9.14
CA SER A 65 -2.92 -3.02 8.44
C SER A 65 -1.70 -3.05 9.36
N ALA A 66 -1.78 -2.45 10.56
CA ALA A 66 -0.68 -2.48 11.53
C ALA A 66 -0.33 -3.92 11.95
N LYS A 67 -1.33 -4.76 12.20
CA LYS A 67 -1.14 -6.18 12.53
C LYS A 67 -0.42 -6.90 11.39
N LYS A 68 -0.86 -6.68 10.14
CA LYS A 68 -0.28 -7.36 8.98
C LYS A 68 1.15 -6.92 8.69
N ILE A 69 1.44 -5.63 8.82
CA ILE A 69 2.80 -5.10 8.67
C ILE A 69 3.73 -5.75 9.69
N LEU A 70 3.34 -5.82 10.97
CA LEU A 70 4.13 -6.46 12.01
C LEU A 70 4.36 -7.95 11.75
N GLU A 71 3.33 -8.66 11.26
CA GLU A 71 3.43 -10.05 10.85
C GLU A 71 4.48 -10.24 9.73
N VAL A 72 4.42 -9.42 8.67
CA VAL A 72 5.36 -9.44 7.55
C VAL A 72 6.77 -9.07 7.97
N TYR A 73 6.93 -8.06 8.83
CA TYR A 73 8.22 -7.69 9.40
C TYR A 73 8.84 -8.87 10.14
N ARG A 74 8.09 -9.52 11.03
CA ARG A 74 8.58 -10.67 11.82
C ARG A 74 8.95 -11.86 10.94
N SER A 75 8.11 -12.20 9.96
CA SER A 75 8.37 -13.32 9.07
C SER A 75 9.59 -13.05 8.17
N THR A 76 9.73 -11.83 7.67
CA THR A 76 10.86 -11.40 6.84
C THR A 76 12.16 -11.39 7.63
N ASN A 77 12.13 -10.88 8.87
CA ASN A 77 13.30 -10.87 9.75
C ASN A 77 13.76 -12.29 10.10
N ALA A 78 12.81 -13.20 10.34
CA ALA A 78 13.11 -14.61 10.58
C ALA A 78 13.70 -15.31 9.34
N ALA A 79 13.20 -15.00 8.14
CA ALA A 79 13.75 -15.50 6.88
C ALA A 79 15.18 -15.00 6.65
N GLN A 80 15.42 -13.69 6.85
CA GLN A 80 16.75 -13.09 6.73
C GLN A 80 17.75 -13.72 7.71
N ALA A 81 17.35 -13.94 8.97
CA ALA A 81 18.18 -14.57 9.98
C ALA A 81 18.58 -16.03 9.63
N LYS A 82 17.77 -16.71 8.80
CA LYS A 82 18.07 -18.06 8.27
C LYS A 82 18.91 -18.04 6.98
N GLY A 83 19.26 -16.86 6.46
CA GLY A 83 19.97 -16.70 5.20
C GLY A 83 19.10 -16.94 3.96
N GLU A 84 17.76 -16.90 4.10
CA GLU A 84 16.85 -17.02 2.97
C GLU A 84 16.88 -15.76 2.11
N THR A 85 16.64 -15.91 0.80
CA THR A 85 16.52 -14.76 -0.11
C THR A 85 15.19 -14.04 0.16
N ILE A 86 15.25 -12.75 0.47
CA ILE A 86 14.06 -11.89 0.63
C ILE A 86 13.96 -10.90 -0.53
N THR A 87 12.74 -10.44 -0.83
CA THR A 87 12.52 -9.49 -1.92
C THR A 87 13.05 -8.10 -1.57
N PRO A 88 13.37 -7.24 -2.56
CA PRO A 88 13.78 -5.86 -2.29
C PRO A 88 12.77 -5.06 -1.45
N ALA A 89 11.47 -5.29 -1.66
CA ALA A 89 10.42 -4.66 -0.86
C ALA A 89 10.43 -5.12 0.60
N ALA A 90 10.72 -6.40 0.85
CA ALA A 90 10.81 -6.96 2.19
C ALA A 90 12.05 -6.43 2.94
N GLN A 91 13.19 -6.31 2.26
CA GLN A 91 14.38 -5.66 2.80
C GLN A 91 14.10 -4.19 3.17
N TRP A 92 13.46 -3.43 2.28
CA TRP A 92 13.08 -2.04 2.57
C TRP A 92 12.23 -1.94 3.85
N LEU A 93 11.29 -2.85 4.07
CA LEU A 93 10.48 -2.86 5.29
C LEU A 93 11.34 -3.10 6.54
N LEU A 94 12.31 -4.01 6.49
CA LEU A 94 13.22 -4.24 7.62
C LEU A 94 14.01 -2.99 7.97
N ASP A 95 14.57 -2.32 6.96
CA ASP A 95 15.40 -1.13 7.11
C ASP A 95 14.61 0.09 7.62
N ASN A 96 13.29 0.12 7.37
CA ASN A 96 12.43 1.28 7.64
C ASN A 96 11.31 1.03 8.66
N ASN A 97 11.33 -0.11 9.39
CA ASN A 97 10.24 -0.47 10.29
C ASN A 97 9.94 0.61 11.35
N TYR A 98 10.95 1.32 11.85
CA TYR A 98 10.78 2.40 12.82
C TYR A 98 9.86 3.52 12.28
N LEU A 99 10.04 3.91 11.01
CA LEU A 99 9.23 4.96 10.37
C LEU A 99 7.78 4.49 10.19
N VAL A 100 7.61 3.22 9.84
CA VAL A 100 6.28 2.62 9.68
C VAL A 100 5.56 2.54 11.02
N GLU A 101 6.23 2.11 12.09
CA GLU A 101 5.66 2.07 13.44
C GLU A 101 5.30 3.48 13.94
N GLU A 102 6.19 4.46 13.75
CA GLU A 102 5.92 5.86 14.08
C GLU A 102 4.70 6.39 13.32
N THR A 103 4.62 6.13 12.01
CA THR A 103 3.49 6.56 11.18
C THR A 103 2.18 5.92 11.65
N ILE A 104 2.19 4.63 11.98
CA ILE A 104 1.01 3.95 12.53
C ILE A 104 0.56 4.60 13.84
N PHE A 105 1.51 4.96 14.72
CA PHE A 105 1.21 5.64 15.97
C PHE A 105 0.63 7.04 15.74
N GLN A 106 1.26 7.84 14.87
CA GLN A 106 0.80 9.18 14.51
C GLN A 106 -0.60 9.15 13.92
N VAL A 107 -0.88 8.25 12.97
CA VAL A 107 -2.22 8.09 12.37
C VAL A 107 -3.28 7.76 13.43
N LYS A 108 -2.99 6.87 14.37
CA LYS A 108 -3.93 6.53 15.46
C LYS A 108 -4.18 7.71 16.40
N ARG A 109 -3.14 8.48 16.71
CA ARG A 109 -3.20 9.65 17.60
C ARG A 109 -3.93 10.82 16.96
N ASP A 110 -3.62 11.09 15.69
CA ASP A 110 -4.00 12.33 14.99
C ASP A 110 -5.33 12.17 14.22
N LEU A 111 -5.76 10.93 13.95
CA LEU A 111 -7.07 10.62 13.36
C LEU A 111 -7.96 9.79 14.32
N PRO A 112 -8.30 10.29 15.53
CA PRO A 112 -9.23 9.62 16.42
C PRO A 112 -10.64 9.59 15.80
N ARG A 113 -11.48 8.62 16.23
CA ARG A 113 -12.82 8.39 15.67
C ARG A 113 -13.69 9.64 15.58
N ARG A 114 -13.59 10.55 16.58
CA ARG A 114 -14.34 11.80 16.60
C ARG A 114 -13.88 12.77 15.50
N PHE A 115 -12.57 12.95 15.34
CA PHE A 115 -12.01 13.82 14.31
C PHE A 115 -12.24 13.25 12.91
N TYR A 116 -12.06 11.94 12.74
CA TYR A 116 -12.35 11.25 11.49
C TYR A 116 -13.77 11.52 10.97
N ARG A 117 -14.77 11.50 11.86
CA ARG A 117 -16.18 11.78 11.52
C ARG A 117 -16.47 13.24 11.14
N GLN A 118 -15.55 14.16 11.44
CA GLN A 118 -15.66 15.58 11.08
C GLN A 118 -15.05 15.88 9.72
N LEU A 119 -14.33 14.93 9.12
CA LEU A 119 -13.70 15.14 7.83
C LEU A 119 -14.76 15.40 6.74
N PRO A 120 -14.57 16.40 5.87
CA PRO A 120 -15.45 16.63 4.74
C PRO A 120 -15.49 15.39 3.83
N THR A 121 -16.69 14.99 3.43
CA THR A 121 -16.91 13.76 2.66
C THR A 121 -17.30 14.04 1.21
N LEU A 122 -16.99 13.07 0.35
CA LEU A 122 -17.44 13.00 -1.04
C LEU A 122 -18.40 11.82 -1.18
N LYS A 123 -19.48 12.00 -1.96
CA LYS A 123 -20.46 10.94 -2.25
C LYS A 123 -20.01 10.10 -3.44
N LEU A 124 -19.82 8.81 -3.22
CA LEU A 124 -19.47 7.83 -4.23
C LEU A 124 -20.72 7.31 -4.97
N ALA A 125 -20.51 6.66 -6.11
CA ALA A 125 -21.51 5.85 -6.76
C ALA A 125 -22.07 4.81 -5.77
N GLY A 126 -23.39 4.63 -5.72
CA GLY A 126 -24.04 3.77 -4.73
C GLY A 126 -24.39 4.45 -3.39
N GLY A 127 -24.24 5.78 -3.28
CA GLY A 127 -24.81 6.56 -2.18
C GLY A 127 -23.99 6.56 -0.89
N THR A 128 -22.81 5.94 -0.87
CA THR A 128 -21.94 5.99 0.30
C THR A 128 -21.03 7.22 0.28
N ALA A 129 -20.63 7.69 1.46
CA ALA A 129 -19.73 8.83 1.61
C ALA A 129 -18.39 8.40 2.22
N LEU A 130 -17.29 8.94 1.69
CA LEU A 130 -15.93 8.73 2.19
C LEU A 130 -15.24 10.09 2.42
N PRO A 131 -14.37 10.24 3.43
CA PRO A 131 -13.58 11.47 3.57
C PRO A 131 -12.83 11.79 2.27
N ARG A 132 -12.93 13.05 1.82
CA ARG A 132 -12.31 13.53 0.57
C ARG A 132 -10.79 13.38 0.53
N ALA A 133 -10.15 13.19 1.68
CA ALA A 133 -8.71 12.99 1.80
C ALA A 133 -8.24 11.60 1.34
N PHE A 134 -9.15 10.65 1.10
CA PHE A 134 -8.83 9.30 0.61
C PHE A 134 -9.14 9.10 -0.87
N VAL A 135 -9.47 10.18 -1.56
CA VAL A 135 -9.98 10.19 -2.92
C VAL A 135 -9.05 10.99 -3.83
#